data_AF-A0A349LTH5-F1
#
_entry.id   AF-A0A349LTH5-F1
#
_cell.length_a   1.000
_cell.length_b   1.000
_cell.length_c   1.000
_cell.angle_alpha   90.00
_cell.angle_beta   90.00
_cell.angle_gamma   90.00
#
_symmetry.space_group_name_H-M   'P 1'
#
loop_
_entity.id
_entity.type
_entity.pdbx_description
1 polymer ?
#
loop_
_entity_poly.entity_id
_entity_poly.type
_entity_poly.pdbx_seq_one_letter_code
_entity_poly.pdbx_strand_id
1 'polypeptide(L)'
;MKKSSLFSAAVLSLGLLTASAANATPFTIKMVADNDFAIFSGTASSINNLLYQNNVRWDQQISALSSMTFNLSAGDNFFYVLAMGGGGQENISGLVNGVNMTSPSVSVFESNNIRSFLSGYNLTTVENGSYSALLANVQAAFAAGLTWTAPVVNSSDIVIQSSGFGSGFRFADSTAHLYKFTANAVNVPTTAAVAEPATIAMLGLGLFGLAAARRRKAK
;
A
#
# COMPACT_ATOMS: atom_id res chain seq x y z
N MET A 1 52.29 29.50 44.20
CA MET A 1 51.78 30.54 43.28
C MET A 1 52.58 30.54 41.99
N LYS A 2 51.99 30.12 40.85
CA LYS A 2 52.02 30.83 39.56
C LYS A 2 51.18 30.03 38.55
N LYS A 3 50.16 30.70 38.01
CA LYS A 3 49.19 30.24 37.01
C LYS A 3 49.65 30.67 35.62
N SER A 4 49.39 29.87 34.59
CA SER A 4 49.05 30.27 33.21
C SER A 4 48.97 29.01 32.33
N SER A 5 48.08 28.75 31.35
CA SER A 5 46.78 29.22 30.86
C SER A 5 46.78 29.00 29.34
N LEU A 6 45.67 28.47 28.78
CA LEU A 6 45.27 28.42 27.34
C LEU A 6 45.95 27.30 26.50
N PHE A 7 45.26 26.51 25.66
CA PHE A 7 44.19 26.85 24.73
C PHE A 7 43.13 25.72 24.58
N SER A 8 41.87 26.15 24.47
CA SER A 8 40.74 25.39 23.93
C SER A 8 40.96 24.98 22.47
N ALA A 9 40.48 23.79 22.11
CA ALA A 9 39.92 23.52 20.79
C ALA A 9 38.81 22.47 20.94
N ALA A 10 37.60 22.95 21.21
CA ALA A 10 36.39 22.20 20.93
C ALA A 10 36.21 22.14 19.41
N VAL A 11 36.07 20.94 18.84
CA VAL A 11 35.37 20.78 17.55
C VAL A 11 34.26 19.76 17.79
N LEU A 12 33.09 20.36 18.01
CA LEU A 12 31.78 19.75 17.95
C LEU A 12 31.51 19.38 16.48
N SER A 13 31.23 18.12 16.22
CA SER A 13 30.49 17.73 15.01
C SER A 13 29.62 16.53 15.35
N LEU A 14 28.61 16.81 16.18
CA LEU A 14 27.43 15.96 16.33
C LEU A 14 26.62 16.13 15.03
N GLY A 15 26.92 15.28 14.05
CA GLY A 15 26.12 15.19 12.82
C GLY A 15 24.75 14.62 13.17
N LEU A 16 23.81 15.49 13.53
CA LEU A 16 22.38 15.17 13.54
C LEU A 16 21.99 14.85 12.09
N LEU A 17 22.07 13.57 11.73
CA LEU A 17 21.38 13.05 10.56
C LEU A 17 19.88 13.15 10.88
N THR A 18 19.28 14.27 10.52
CA THR A 18 17.84 14.32 10.35
C THR A 18 17.54 13.45 9.14
N ALA A 19 17.24 12.18 9.39
CA ALA A 19 16.43 11.42 8.46
C ALA A 19 15.10 12.17 8.39
N SER A 20 14.95 13.05 7.41
CA SER A 20 13.65 13.56 7.04
C SER A 20 12.81 12.34 6.67
N ALA A 21 11.98 11.88 7.62
CA ALA A 21 10.95 10.91 7.35
C ALA A 21 10.14 11.49 6.20
N ALA A 22 10.24 10.89 5.02
CA ALA A 22 9.39 11.23 3.91
C ALA A 22 7.96 10.94 4.38
N ASN A 23 7.18 12.00 4.63
CA ASN A 23 5.78 11.84 4.97
C ASN A 23 5.09 11.31 3.72
N ALA A 24 4.66 10.04 3.75
CA ALA A 24 3.76 9.53 2.74
C ALA A 24 2.52 10.42 2.72
N THR A 25 2.20 10.99 1.58
CA THR A 25 1.00 11.81 1.42
C THR A 25 -0.22 10.89 1.54
N PRO A 26 -1.17 11.21 2.42
CA PRO A 26 -2.34 10.37 2.62
C PRO A 26 -3.21 10.32 1.37
N PHE A 27 -3.97 9.23 1.24
CA PHE A 27 -5.00 9.06 0.22
C PHE A 27 -6.29 8.57 0.84
N THR A 28 -7.38 8.73 0.09
CA THR A 28 -8.72 8.38 0.56
C THR A 28 -9.36 7.30 -0.28
N ILE A 29 -10.06 6.38 0.39
CA ILE A 29 -10.95 5.39 -0.25
C ILE A 29 -12.32 5.51 0.38
N LYS A 30 -13.37 5.52 -0.46
CA LYS A 30 -14.76 5.37 -0.06
C LYS A 30 -15.36 4.26 -0.91
N MET A 31 -15.69 3.10 -0.33
CA MET A 31 -15.93 1.88 -1.11
C MET A 31 -16.95 0.96 -0.43
N VAL A 32 -17.60 0.12 -1.24
CA VAL A 32 -18.50 -0.95 -0.84
C VAL A 32 -18.33 -2.16 -1.76
N ALA A 33 -18.51 -3.35 -1.21
CA ALA A 33 -18.63 -4.58 -1.97
C ALA A 33 -19.97 -5.26 -1.65
N ASP A 34 -20.47 -6.11 -2.56
CA ASP A 34 -21.70 -6.91 -2.33
C ASP A 34 -21.58 -7.83 -1.11
N ASN A 35 -20.36 -8.18 -0.70
CA ASN A 35 -20.15 -9.08 0.41
C ASN A 35 -19.02 -8.59 1.32
N ASP A 36 -17.78 -8.94 1.00
CA ASP A 36 -16.64 -8.69 1.86
C ASP A 36 -15.47 -8.09 1.08
N PHE A 37 -14.70 -7.22 1.72
CA PHE A 37 -13.47 -6.70 1.13
C PHE A 37 -12.40 -6.32 2.15
N ALA A 38 -11.15 -6.46 1.70
CA ALA A 38 -9.99 -6.02 2.46
C ALA A 38 -9.08 -5.15 1.59
N ILE A 39 -8.40 -4.18 2.20
CA ILE A 39 -7.46 -3.29 1.53
C ILE A 39 -6.06 -3.60 2.04
N PHE A 40 -5.12 -3.72 1.11
CA PHE A 40 -3.71 -3.97 1.36
C PHE A 40 -2.85 -2.91 0.69
N SER A 41 -1.59 -2.80 1.10
CA SER A 41 -0.56 -2.06 0.37
C SER A 41 0.63 -2.95 0.04
N GLY A 42 1.38 -2.55 -0.98
CA GLY A 42 2.59 -3.25 -1.38
C GLY A 42 3.27 -2.66 -2.60
N THR A 43 4.09 -3.50 -3.22
CA THR A 43 4.81 -3.19 -4.47
C THR A 43 4.10 -3.83 -5.65
N ALA A 44 4.61 -3.66 -6.87
CA ALA A 44 4.08 -4.36 -8.05
C ALA A 44 4.13 -5.90 -7.94
N SER A 45 5.00 -6.43 -7.08
CA SER A 45 5.29 -7.87 -6.98
C SER A 45 5.09 -8.45 -5.57
N SER A 46 4.68 -7.65 -4.60
CA SER A 46 4.50 -8.11 -3.21
C SER A 46 3.36 -7.38 -2.50
N ILE A 47 2.74 -8.07 -1.54
CA ILE A 47 1.85 -7.47 -0.55
C ILE A 47 2.62 -7.34 0.76
N ASN A 48 2.61 -6.14 1.33
CA ASN A 48 3.41 -5.81 2.49
C ASN A 48 2.56 -5.61 3.74
N ASN A 49 1.40 -4.94 3.62
CA ASN A 49 0.55 -4.62 4.77
C ASN A 49 -0.93 -4.88 4.49
N LEU A 50 -1.66 -5.31 5.51
CA LEU A 50 -3.13 -5.22 5.56
C LEU A 50 -3.49 -3.86 6.16
N LEU A 51 -4.27 -3.07 5.42
CA LEU A 51 -4.67 -1.72 5.82
C LEU A 51 -6.07 -1.67 6.44
N TYR A 52 -7.00 -2.47 5.90
CA TYR A 52 -8.41 -2.40 6.29
C TYR A 52 -9.16 -3.69 5.96
N GLN A 53 -10.22 -3.97 6.73
CA GLN A 53 -11.26 -4.94 6.42
C GLN A 53 -12.60 -4.33 6.80
N ASN A 54 -13.62 -4.50 5.96
CA ASN A 54 -14.94 -3.93 6.21
C ASN A 54 -15.60 -4.51 7.47
N ASN A 55 -15.52 -5.82 7.70
CA ASN A 55 -16.11 -6.51 8.85
C ASN A 55 -17.62 -6.24 9.05
N VAL A 56 -18.34 -5.92 7.98
CA VAL A 56 -19.78 -5.62 7.98
C VAL A 56 -20.43 -6.05 6.66
N ARG A 57 -21.69 -6.48 6.72
CA ARG A 57 -22.50 -6.84 5.54
C ARG A 57 -22.73 -5.62 4.62
N TRP A 58 -22.93 -5.85 3.33
CA TRP A 58 -23.00 -4.79 2.31
C TRP A 58 -24.04 -3.70 2.58
N ASP A 59 -25.22 -4.05 3.11
CA ASP A 59 -26.27 -3.10 3.41
C ASP A 59 -25.85 -2.14 4.53
N GLN A 60 -25.11 -2.67 5.50
CA GLN A 60 -24.49 -1.88 6.56
C GLN A 60 -23.31 -1.05 6.06
N GLN A 61 -22.51 -1.57 5.10
CA GLN A 61 -21.44 -0.80 4.45
C GLN A 61 -21.98 0.47 3.80
N ILE A 62 -23.11 0.38 3.08
CA ILE A 62 -23.74 1.55 2.45
C ILE A 62 -24.20 2.56 3.49
N SER A 63 -24.81 2.10 4.58
CA SER A 63 -25.26 3.00 5.66
C SER A 63 -24.10 3.71 6.38
N ALA A 64 -22.93 3.06 6.45
CA ALA A 64 -21.73 3.56 7.11
C ALA A 64 -20.72 4.21 6.13
N LEU A 65 -21.11 4.38 4.87
CA LEU A 65 -20.21 4.73 3.78
C LEU A 65 -19.54 6.09 3.99
N SER A 66 -18.25 6.07 4.27
CA SER A 66 -17.44 7.26 4.55
C SER A 66 -16.06 7.16 3.89
N SER A 67 -15.42 8.31 3.67
CA SER A 67 -14.05 8.33 3.15
C SER A 67 -13.07 7.98 4.27
N MET A 68 -12.32 6.91 4.09
CA MET A 68 -11.24 6.47 4.98
C MET A 68 -9.91 6.99 4.44
N THR A 69 -9.03 7.43 5.34
CA THR A 69 -7.70 7.95 4.98
C THR A 69 -6.63 6.91 5.28
N PHE A 70 -5.74 6.67 4.32
CA PHE A 70 -4.65 5.71 4.40
C PHE A 70 -3.31 6.37 4.08
N ASN A 71 -2.25 5.81 4.64
CA ASN A 71 -0.88 6.13 4.29
C ASN A 71 -0.21 4.85 3.77
N LEU A 72 0.54 4.97 2.68
CA LEU A 72 1.37 3.87 2.21
C LEU A 72 2.65 3.81 3.03
N SER A 73 3.12 2.59 3.31
CA SER A 73 4.45 2.41 3.92
C SER A 73 5.54 2.82 2.94
N ALA A 74 6.71 3.20 3.45
CA ALA A 74 7.84 3.55 2.59
C ALA A 74 8.16 2.40 1.62
N GLY A 75 8.23 2.71 0.32
CA GLY A 75 8.47 1.72 -0.74
C GLY A 75 7.21 1.08 -1.33
N ASP A 76 6.05 1.20 -0.68
CA ASP A 76 4.78 0.78 -1.27
C ASP A 76 4.35 1.78 -2.36
N ASN A 77 4.01 1.27 -3.53
CA ASN A 77 3.56 2.07 -4.67
C ASN A 77 2.24 1.58 -5.29
N PHE A 78 1.63 0.56 -4.67
CA PHE A 78 0.30 0.07 -4.98
C PHE A 78 -0.50 -0.08 -3.69
N PHE A 79 -1.81 0.11 -3.82
CA PHE A 79 -2.76 -0.51 -2.91
C PHE A 79 -3.58 -1.54 -3.69
N TYR A 80 -4.09 -2.50 -2.93
CA TYR A 80 -4.83 -3.63 -3.46
C TYR A 80 -6.12 -3.76 -2.72
N VAL A 81 -7.18 -4.10 -3.44
CA VAL A 81 -8.48 -4.36 -2.85
C VAL A 81 -8.82 -5.80 -3.14
N LEU A 82 -8.89 -6.62 -2.09
CA LEU A 82 -9.44 -7.96 -2.16
C LEU A 82 -10.96 -7.86 -2.11
N ALA A 83 -11.64 -8.12 -3.21
CA ALA A 83 -13.10 -8.31 -3.21
C ALA A 83 -13.40 -9.80 -3.11
N MET A 84 -14.37 -10.17 -2.28
CA MET A 84 -14.68 -11.56 -1.95
C MET A 84 -16.17 -11.81 -2.11
N GLY A 85 -16.50 -12.88 -2.85
CA GLY A 85 -17.86 -13.27 -3.13
C GLY A 85 -18.39 -14.38 -2.23
N GLY A 86 -19.47 -14.08 -1.51
CA GLY A 86 -20.19 -15.00 -0.63
C GLY A 86 -21.49 -15.53 -1.25
N GLY A 87 -21.90 -15.01 -2.39
CA GLY A 87 -23.19 -15.27 -3.05
C GLY A 87 -23.77 -13.99 -3.66
N GLY A 88 -24.47 -14.12 -4.79
CA GLY A 88 -25.27 -13.03 -5.36
C GLY A 88 -24.64 -12.32 -6.57
N GLN A 89 -24.76 -10.99 -6.62
CA GLN A 89 -24.29 -10.17 -7.75
C GLN A 89 -22.94 -9.55 -7.41
N GLU A 90 -21.90 -10.37 -7.37
CA GLU A 90 -20.61 -9.95 -6.84
C GLU A 90 -20.01 -8.74 -7.53
N ASN A 91 -19.83 -7.67 -6.76
CA ASN A 91 -19.26 -6.44 -7.25
C ASN A 91 -18.53 -5.66 -6.16
N ILE A 92 -17.68 -4.73 -6.62
CA ILE A 92 -17.05 -3.72 -5.78
C ILE A 92 -17.12 -2.36 -6.45
N SER A 93 -17.45 -1.32 -5.71
CA SER A 93 -17.60 0.03 -6.23
C SER A 93 -17.12 1.07 -5.24
N GLY A 94 -16.66 2.21 -5.73
CA GLY A 94 -16.15 3.25 -4.86
C GLY A 94 -15.40 4.38 -5.55
N LEU A 95 -14.90 5.27 -4.70
CA LEU A 95 -14.05 6.38 -5.05
C LEU A 95 -12.67 6.19 -4.44
N VAL A 96 -11.64 6.55 -5.20
CA VAL A 96 -10.26 6.69 -4.75
C VAL A 96 -9.87 8.14 -4.96
N ASN A 97 -9.52 8.85 -3.88
CA ASN A 97 -9.28 10.30 -3.91
C ASN A 97 -10.42 11.09 -4.56
N GLY A 98 -11.66 10.67 -4.29
CA GLY A 98 -12.87 11.29 -4.84
C GLY A 98 -13.15 10.96 -6.31
N VAL A 99 -12.28 10.22 -7.00
CA VAL A 99 -12.46 9.79 -8.39
C VAL A 99 -13.05 8.38 -8.41
N ASN A 100 -14.07 8.14 -9.24
CA ASN A 100 -14.64 6.80 -9.38
C ASN A 100 -13.55 5.83 -9.86
N MET A 101 -13.42 4.68 -9.20
CA MET A 101 -12.43 3.66 -9.53
C MET A 101 -12.52 3.10 -10.96
N THR A 102 -13.68 3.21 -11.61
CA THR A 102 -13.91 2.82 -13.02
C THR A 102 -13.52 3.91 -14.02
N SER A 103 -13.15 5.11 -13.55
CA SER A 103 -12.73 6.20 -14.42
C SER A 103 -11.53 5.78 -15.27
N PRO A 104 -11.46 6.15 -16.56
CA PRO A 104 -10.28 5.90 -17.41
C PRO A 104 -8.98 6.52 -16.87
N SER A 105 -9.06 7.51 -15.98
CA SER A 105 -7.90 8.09 -15.31
C SER A 105 -7.30 7.18 -14.22
N VAL A 106 -8.02 6.14 -13.80
CA VAL A 106 -7.61 5.22 -12.73
C VAL A 106 -7.05 3.95 -13.38
N SER A 107 -5.76 3.70 -13.21
CA SER A 107 -5.12 2.47 -13.65
C SER A 107 -5.41 1.34 -12.66
N VAL A 108 -6.32 0.44 -13.04
CA VAL A 108 -6.76 -0.70 -12.24
C VAL A 108 -6.70 -2.01 -13.04
N PHE A 109 -6.23 -3.08 -12.40
CA PHE A 109 -6.21 -4.43 -12.94
C PHE A 109 -6.81 -5.42 -11.95
N GLU A 110 -7.53 -6.41 -12.46
CA GLU A 110 -8.11 -7.50 -11.68
C GLU A 110 -7.22 -8.74 -11.76
N SER A 111 -7.02 -9.44 -10.65
CA SER A 111 -6.31 -10.73 -10.65
C SER A 111 -7.20 -11.87 -11.15
N ASN A 112 -6.61 -13.01 -11.49
CA ASN A 112 -7.35 -14.26 -11.47
C ASN A 112 -7.90 -14.58 -10.06
N ASN A 113 -8.85 -15.50 -9.98
CA ASN A 113 -9.45 -15.93 -8.71
C ASN A 113 -8.37 -16.48 -7.76
N ILE A 114 -8.31 -15.94 -6.54
CA ILE A 114 -7.38 -16.34 -5.48
C ILE A 114 -8.04 -17.05 -4.30
N ARG A 115 -9.34 -17.36 -4.37
CA ARG A 115 -10.11 -18.00 -3.28
C ARG A 115 -9.41 -19.22 -2.68
N SER A 116 -8.74 -20.04 -3.49
CA SER A 116 -8.03 -21.24 -3.01
C SER A 116 -6.88 -20.96 -2.05
N PHE A 117 -6.33 -19.74 -2.05
CA PHE A 117 -5.30 -19.31 -1.10
C PHE A 117 -5.88 -18.79 0.22
N LEU A 118 -7.17 -18.45 0.23
CA LEU A 118 -7.84 -17.85 1.38
C LEU A 118 -8.27 -18.97 2.36
N SER A 119 -7.39 -19.27 3.32
CA SER A 119 -7.69 -20.26 4.36
C SER A 119 -8.97 -19.91 5.11
N GLY A 120 -9.85 -20.90 5.32
CA GLY A 120 -11.12 -20.74 6.00
C GLY A 120 -12.20 -19.99 5.18
N TYR A 121 -12.00 -19.77 3.88
CA TYR A 121 -12.99 -19.08 3.04
C TYR A 121 -14.33 -19.81 3.04
N ASN A 122 -15.32 -19.18 3.68
CA ASN A 122 -16.67 -19.70 3.84
C ASN A 122 -17.67 -18.69 3.26
N LEU A 123 -18.56 -19.17 2.40
CA LEU A 123 -19.52 -18.31 1.68
C LEU A 123 -20.41 -17.53 2.64
N THR A 124 -20.90 -18.15 3.71
CA THR A 124 -21.73 -17.48 4.72
C THR A 124 -20.98 -16.41 5.49
N THR A 125 -19.70 -16.62 5.83
CA THR A 125 -18.92 -15.58 6.52
C THR A 125 -18.61 -14.41 5.60
N VAL A 126 -18.32 -14.69 4.33
CA VAL A 126 -18.07 -13.66 3.30
C VAL A 126 -19.35 -12.89 2.99
N GLU A 127 -20.49 -13.57 2.85
CA GLU A 127 -21.79 -12.93 2.61
C GLU A 127 -22.17 -11.96 3.74
N ASN A 128 -21.84 -12.33 4.98
CA ASN A 128 -22.05 -11.47 6.15
C ASN A 128 -20.95 -10.41 6.34
N GLY A 129 -19.99 -10.30 5.41
CA GLY A 129 -18.86 -9.38 5.49
C GLY A 129 -17.98 -9.59 6.72
N SER A 130 -17.84 -10.84 7.19
CA SER A 130 -17.19 -11.22 8.45
C SER A 130 -15.99 -12.16 8.26
N TYR A 131 -15.59 -12.42 7.01
CA TYR A 131 -14.40 -13.21 6.74
C TYR A 131 -13.14 -12.40 7.05
N SER A 132 -12.23 -12.98 7.82
CA SER A 132 -10.96 -12.32 8.15
C SER A 132 -9.87 -12.74 7.17
N ALA A 133 -9.62 -11.90 6.17
CA ALA A 133 -8.54 -12.04 5.23
C ALA A 133 -7.17 -11.93 5.93
N LEU A 134 -6.38 -12.99 5.83
CA LEU A 134 -5.04 -13.03 6.39
C LEU A 134 -4.02 -12.50 5.39
N LEU A 135 -3.16 -11.59 5.84
CA LEU A 135 -2.04 -11.05 5.06
C LEU A 135 -1.21 -12.16 4.38
N ALA A 136 -0.89 -13.22 5.14
CA ALA A 136 -0.11 -14.35 4.66
C ALA A 136 -0.76 -15.10 3.49
N ASN A 137 -2.10 -15.20 3.46
CA ASN A 137 -2.82 -15.87 2.38
C ASN A 137 -2.69 -15.09 1.06
N VAL A 138 -2.82 -13.77 1.14
CA VAL A 138 -2.70 -12.89 -0.03
C VAL A 138 -1.25 -12.84 -0.52
N GLN A 139 -0.28 -12.85 0.40
CA GLN A 139 1.14 -12.98 0.06
C GLN A 139 1.44 -14.31 -0.65
N ALA A 140 0.87 -15.42 -0.19
CA ALA A 140 1.01 -16.72 -0.83
C ALA A 140 0.42 -16.72 -2.26
N ALA A 141 -0.73 -16.07 -2.46
CA ALA A 141 -1.33 -15.90 -3.79
C ALA A 141 -0.39 -15.13 -4.74
N PHE A 142 0.25 -14.05 -4.25
CA PHE A 142 1.27 -13.32 -5.02
C PHE A 142 2.48 -14.19 -5.38
N ALA A 143 3.00 -14.94 -4.42
CA ALA A 143 4.15 -15.83 -4.63
C ALA A 143 3.85 -16.94 -5.65
N ALA A 144 2.59 -17.32 -5.81
CA ALA A 144 2.14 -18.29 -6.81
C ALA A 144 2.04 -17.73 -8.24
N GLY A 145 2.23 -16.41 -8.44
CA GLY A 145 2.26 -15.78 -9.76
C GLY A 145 0.88 -15.42 -10.32
N LEU A 146 0.27 -14.38 -9.77
CA LEU A 146 -1.02 -13.87 -10.24
C LEU A 146 -0.96 -13.35 -11.69
N THR A 147 -2.02 -13.62 -12.45
CA THR A 147 -2.26 -12.97 -13.74
C THR A 147 -3.17 -11.77 -13.53
N TRP A 148 -3.02 -10.73 -14.36
CA TRP A 148 -3.74 -9.47 -14.23
C TRP A 148 -4.43 -9.12 -15.55
N THR A 149 -5.74 -8.86 -15.51
CA THR A 149 -6.56 -8.46 -16.66
C THR A 149 -7.29 -7.15 -16.40
N ALA A 150 -7.88 -6.57 -17.45
CA ALA A 150 -8.79 -5.44 -17.28
C ALA A 150 -10.05 -5.91 -16.52
N PRO A 151 -10.50 -5.17 -15.48
CA PRO A 151 -11.75 -5.47 -14.80
C PRO A 151 -12.98 -5.34 -15.70
N VAL A 152 -14.04 -6.07 -15.35
CA VAL A 152 -15.34 -5.91 -16.01
C VAL A 152 -16.14 -4.80 -15.33
N VAL A 153 -16.31 -3.68 -16.02
CA VAL A 153 -17.14 -2.56 -15.53
C VAL A 153 -18.61 -2.94 -15.60
N ASN A 154 -19.34 -2.63 -14.54
CA ASN A 154 -20.78 -2.77 -14.47
C ASN A 154 -21.40 -1.52 -13.83
N SER A 155 -22.64 -1.22 -14.20
CA SER A 155 -23.44 -0.15 -13.60
C SER A 155 -24.77 -0.65 -13.04
N SER A 156 -25.17 -1.89 -13.28
CA SER A 156 -26.56 -2.33 -13.06
C SER A 156 -26.79 -3.18 -11.82
N ASP A 157 -25.75 -3.68 -11.16
CA ASP A 157 -25.92 -4.55 -9.98
C ASP A 157 -26.46 -3.75 -8.78
N ILE A 158 -27.23 -4.44 -7.92
CA ILE A 158 -28.01 -3.82 -6.85
C ILE A 158 -27.14 -2.98 -5.91
N VAL A 159 -25.96 -3.48 -5.54
CA VAL A 159 -25.06 -2.76 -4.62
C VAL A 159 -24.39 -1.55 -5.28
N ILE A 160 -24.09 -1.62 -6.58
CA ILE A 160 -23.61 -0.47 -7.35
C ILE A 160 -24.66 0.64 -7.40
N GLN A 161 -25.91 0.26 -7.67
CA GLN A 161 -27.03 1.21 -7.73
C GLN A 161 -27.34 1.80 -6.35
N SER A 162 -27.37 0.96 -5.32
CA SER A 162 -27.71 1.36 -3.94
C SER A 162 -26.64 2.23 -3.29
N SER A 163 -25.37 2.08 -3.69
CA SER A 163 -24.26 2.88 -3.17
C SER A 163 -24.14 4.27 -3.79
N GLY A 164 -24.79 4.50 -4.94
CA GLY A 164 -24.77 5.79 -5.63
C GLY A 164 -23.46 6.13 -6.34
N PHE A 165 -22.51 5.18 -6.47
CA PHE A 165 -21.28 5.40 -7.24
C PHE A 165 -21.50 5.37 -8.76
N GLY A 166 -22.61 4.81 -9.23
CA GLY A 166 -23.02 4.74 -10.64
C GLY A 166 -22.30 3.67 -11.46
N SER A 167 -21.12 3.22 -11.04
CA SER A 167 -20.42 2.07 -11.62
C SER A 167 -19.45 1.43 -10.64
N GLY A 168 -19.11 0.17 -10.90
CA GLY A 168 -18.15 -0.63 -10.17
C GLY A 168 -17.58 -1.75 -11.05
N PHE A 169 -16.83 -2.66 -10.44
CA PHE A 169 -16.31 -3.85 -11.08
C PHE A 169 -17.09 -5.07 -10.64
N ARG A 170 -17.48 -5.90 -11.60
CA ARG A 170 -18.18 -7.16 -11.36
C ARG A 170 -17.19 -8.32 -11.46
N PHE A 171 -17.37 -9.32 -10.60
CA PHE A 171 -16.63 -10.58 -10.64
C PHE A 171 -17.60 -11.77 -10.47
N ALA A 172 -17.07 -12.99 -10.54
CA ALA A 172 -17.90 -14.20 -10.49
C ALA A 172 -18.34 -14.53 -9.06
N ASP A 173 -19.53 -15.12 -8.91
CA ASP A 173 -20.02 -15.66 -7.64
C ASP A 173 -19.00 -16.64 -7.03
N SER A 174 -18.84 -16.60 -5.69
CA SER A 174 -18.06 -17.54 -4.92
C SER A 174 -16.58 -17.55 -5.30
N THR A 175 -16.08 -16.42 -5.81
CA THR A 175 -14.68 -16.19 -6.14
C THR A 175 -14.12 -15.00 -5.35
N ALA A 176 -12.80 -14.88 -5.29
CA ALA A 176 -12.14 -13.75 -4.65
C ALA A 176 -11.06 -13.20 -5.58
N HIS A 177 -11.04 -11.89 -5.77
CA HIS A 177 -10.19 -11.21 -6.74
C HIS A 177 -9.49 -10.02 -6.08
N LEU A 178 -8.24 -9.80 -6.47
CA LEU A 178 -7.52 -8.59 -6.11
C LEU A 178 -7.67 -7.56 -7.23
N TYR A 179 -7.95 -6.33 -6.84
CA TYR A 179 -7.89 -5.17 -7.72
C TYR A 179 -6.63 -4.37 -7.36
N LYS A 180 -5.70 -4.28 -8.31
CA LYS A 180 -4.42 -3.59 -8.18
C LYS A 180 -4.55 -2.16 -8.69
N PHE A 181 -4.27 -1.19 -7.83
CA PHE A 181 -4.30 0.22 -8.16
C PHE A 181 -2.92 0.84 -8.05
N THR A 182 -2.47 1.53 -9.09
CA THR A 182 -1.23 2.31 -9.01
C THR A 182 -1.49 3.57 -8.19
N ALA A 183 -0.74 3.73 -7.10
CA ALA A 183 -0.87 4.90 -6.22
C ALA A 183 -0.69 6.22 -7.00
N ASN A 184 0.30 6.33 -7.89
CA ASN A 184 0.47 7.54 -8.69
C ASN A 184 -0.70 7.85 -9.64
N ALA A 185 -1.34 6.83 -10.21
CA ALA A 185 -2.45 7.02 -11.16
C ALA A 185 -3.70 7.57 -10.48
N VAL A 186 -3.86 7.34 -9.18
CA VAL A 186 -4.93 7.90 -8.37
C VAL A 186 -4.49 9.14 -7.59
N ASN A 187 -3.42 9.82 -8.03
CA ASN A 187 -2.83 11.00 -7.36
C ASN A 187 -2.42 10.73 -5.89
N VAL A 188 -2.00 9.51 -5.59
CA VAL A 188 -1.34 9.16 -4.32
C VAL A 188 0.16 9.28 -4.56
N PRO A 189 0.84 10.28 -4.00
CA PRO A 189 2.25 10.46 -4.26
C PRO A 189 3.04 9.28 -3.69
N THR A 190 3.67 8.49 -4.56
CA THR A 190 4.59 7.43 -4.13
C THR A 190 5.90 8.07 -3.69
N THR A 191 6.37 7.77 -2.48
CA THR A 191 7.71 8.19 -2.08
C THR A 191 8.72 7.55 -3.05
N ALA A 192 9.42 8.37 -3.82
CA ALA A 192 10.53 7.92 -4.65
C ALA A 192 11.53 7.15 -3.78
N ALA A 193 12.14 6.11 -4.35
CA ALA A 193 13.13 5.28 -3.68
C ALA A 193 14.13 6.15 -2.90
N VAL A 194 14.27 5.84 -1.61
CA VAL A 194 15.27 6.44 -0.73
C VAL A 194 16.62 6.32 -1.43
N ALA A 195 17.23 7.44 -1.81
CA ALA A 195 18.63 7.44 -2.19
C ALA A 195 19.42 6.90 -0.99
N GLU A 196 20.14 5.80 -1.18
CA GLU A 196 20.94 5.21 -0.11
C GLU A 196 21.81 6.30 0.54
N PRO A 197 21.85 6.40 1.89
CA PRO A 197 22.81 7.28 2.52
C PRO A 197 24.20 6.88 2.04
N ALA A 198 25.03 7.87 1.73
CA ALA A 198 26.34 7.73 1.12
C ALA A 198 27.39 7.04 2.04
N THR A 199 27.06 5.91 2.67
CA THR A 199 27.99 5.06 3.41
C THR A 199 29.08 4.48 2.51
N ILE A 200 28.82 4.31 1.21
CA ILE A 200 29.84 3.87 0.24
C ILE A 200 30.76 5.03 -0.20
N ALA A 201 30.31 6.28 -0.17
CA ALA A 201 31.18 7.43 -0.49
C ALA A 201 32.14 7.80 0.67
N MET A 202 31.73 7.53 1.92
CA MET A 202 32.57 7.76 3.10
C MET A 202 33.69 6.74 3.27
N LEU A 203 33.57 5.53 2.69
CA LEU A 203 34.67 4.58 2.64
C LEU A 203 35.78 5.04 1.66
N GLY A 204 35.43 5.80 0.62
CA GLY A 204 36.39 6.35 -0.35
C GLY A 204 37.21 7.53 0.19
N LEU A 205 36.62 8.41 1.00
CA LEU A 205 37.31 9.60 1.53
C LEU A 205 38.16 9.32 2.79
N GLY A 206 37.86 8.26 3.55
CA GLY A 206 38.65 7.86 4.73
C GLY A 206 40.04 7.29 4.39
N LEU A 207 40.21 6.69 3.21
CA LEU A 207 41.48 6.05 2.80
C LEU A 207 42.50 7.03 2.20
N PHE A 208 42.08 8.18 1.67
CA PHE A 208 43.03 9.20 1.17
C PHE A 208 43.67 10.02 2.30
N GLY A 209 42.99 10.19 3.45
CA GLY A 209 43.53 10.92 4.61
C GLY A 209 44.69 10.19 5.31
N LEU A 210 44.68 8.85 5.32
CA LEU A 210 45.69 8.06 6.03
C LEU A 210 47.03 7.93 5.27
N ALA A 211 47.03 8.10 3.94
CA ALA A 211 48.26 8.08 3.13
C ALA A 211 49.06 9.40 3.25
N ALA A 212 48.39 10.53 3.47
CA ALA A 212 49.05 11.83 3.60
C ALA A 212 49.76 12.03 4.96
N ALA A 213 49.24 11.42 6.03
CA ALA A 213 49.83 11.53 7.37
C ALA A 213 51.15 10.77 7.54
N ARG A 214 51.45 9.76 6.70
CA ARG A 214 52.68 8.97 6.80
C ARG A 214 53.92 9.63 6.19
N ARG A 215 53.79 10.72 5.42
CA ARG A 215 54.95 11.39 4.77
C ARG A 215 55.55 12.58 5.53
N ARG A 216 54.98 13.02 6.66
CA ARG A 216 55.50 14.18 7.44
C ARG A 216 56.37 13.83 8.65
N LYS A 217 56.70 12.55 8.87
CA LYS A 217 57.62 12.11 9.94
C LYS A 217 58.95 11.55 9.43
N ALA A 218 59.45 12.11 8.32
CA ALA A 218 60.80 11.84 7.85
C ALA A 218 61.46 13.17 7.43
N LYS A 219 61.92 13.93 8.43
CA LYS A 219 63.08 14.82 8.40
C LYS A 219 63.37 15.27 9.83
#